data_AF-A0A8H8DQ09-F1
#
_entry.id   AF-A0A8H8DQ09-F1
#
_cell.length_a   1.000
_cell.length_b   1.000
_cell.length_c   1.000
_cell.angle_alpha   90.00
_cell.angle_beta   90.00
_cell.angle_gamma   90.00
#
_symmetry.space_group_name_H-M   'P 1'
#
loop_
_entity.id
_entity.type
_entity.pdbx_description
1 polymer ?
#
loop_
_entity_poly.entity_id
_entity_poly.type
_entity_poly.pdbx_seq_one_letter_code
_entity_poly.pdbx_strand_id
1 'polypeptide(L)'
;MNSAKLLKERRYCLNSKAFPEMCYSTERHLISRDKDKDWNIGWKSLQKTKKKKLSIYSEAEDVPVSVEVTPLVLQLRIEKSRKWLEKTVKSISAKIEEAVDKWIGIENRIERVAEEIAPSKEEILSGGMYVMVAGMAGLILTRKRAFPIRFATPVITSFAASTYFFPQTHKNIRNMVWRYYQTRFKS
;
A
#
# COMPACT_ATOMS: atom_id res chain seq x y z
N MET A 1 45.01 21.62 -11.98
CA MET A 1 44.58 20.40 -12.72
C MET A 1 43.53 20.83 -13.74
N ASN A 2 43.77 20.55 -15.01
CA ASN A 2 43.54 21.47 -16.14
C ASN A 2 42.08 21.65 -16.62
N SER A 3 41.62 22.90 -16.72
CA SER A 3 40.39 23.36 -17.38
C SER A 3 40.31 22.96 -18.87
N ALA A 4 41.43 22.59 -19.48
CA ALA A 4 41.52 22.08 -20.84
C ALA A 4 40.98 20.64 -21.00
N LYS A 5 40.82 19.87 -19.92
CA LYS A 5 40.30 18.49 -19.98
C LYS A 5 38.77 18.45 -20.10
N LEU A 6 38.07 19.39 -19.47
CA LEU A 6 36.60 19.50 -19.49
C LEU A 6 36.03 19.99 -20.84
N LEU A 7 36.82 20.75 -21.62
CA LEU A 7 36.43 21.20 -22.95
C LEU A 7 36.69 20.15 -24.06
N LYS A 8 37.45 19.09 -23.77
CA LYS A 8 37.67 17.98 -24.70
C LYS A 8 36.50 16.97 -24.66
N GLU A 9 35.85 16.79 -23.51
CA GLU A 9 34.68 15.90 -23.35
C GLU A 9 33.36 16.50 -23.88
N ARG A 10 33.15 17.82 -23.75
CA ARG A 10 31.95 18.47 -24.32
C ARG A 10 31.86 18.42 -25.85
N ARG A 11 32.99 18.17 -26.54
CA ARG A 11 33.04 18.18 -28.02
C ARG A 11 32.57 16.88 -28.66
N TYR A 12 32.41 15.78 -27.92
CA TYR A 12 31.96 14.50 -28.46
C TYR A 12 30.43 14.36 -28.58
N CYS A 13 29.64 15.22 -27.92
CA CYS A 13 28.17 15.17 -28.00
C CYS A 13 27.57 16.01 -29.14
N LEU A 14 28.35 16.89 -29.78
CA LEU A 14 27.82 17.85 -30.77
C LEU A 14 27.97 17.42 -32.23
N ASN A 15 28.56 16.25 -32.50
CA ASN A 15 28.90 15.84 -33.88
C ASN A 15 28.48 14.40 -34.25
N SER A 16 27.39 13.91 -33.66
CA SER A 16 26.75 12.64 -34.06
C SER A 16 25.30 12.93 -34.47
N LYS A 17 25.03 12.94 -35.78
CA LYS A 17 23.68 13.00 -36.37
C LYS A 17 22.99 11.63 -36.32
N ALA A 18 22.96 11.00 -35.15
CA ALA A 18 22.26 9.74 -34.95
C ALA A 18 21.68 9.69 -33.53
N PHE A 19 20.35 9.48 -33.45
CA PHE A 19 19.56 9.11 -32.27
C PHE A 19 19.23 10.20 -31.22
N PRO A 20 18.00 10.75 -31.20
CA PRO A 20 17.56 11.72 -30.19
C PRO A 20 16.73 11.11 -29.04
N GLU A 21 17.00 9.87 -28.59
CA GLU A 21 16.19 9.18 -27.56
C GLU A 21 17.01 8.48 -26.46
N MET A 22 18.28 8.84 -26.27
CA MET A 22 19.08 8.38 -25.12
C MET A 22 19.82 9.53 -24.45
N CYS A 23 19.05 10.38 -23.78
CA CYS A 23 19.52 11.24 -22.69
C CYS A 23 18.52 11.08 -21.54
N TYR A 24 18.48 9.89 -20.95
CA TYR A 24 17.85 9.67 -19.66
C TYR A 24 18.78 8.81 -18.80
N SER A 25 19.05 9.30 -17.60
CA SER A 25 19.44 8.53 -16.41
C SER A 25 20.88 8.01 -16.33
N THR A 26 21.75 8.78 -15.66
CA THR A 26 22.76 8.26 -14.72
C THR A 26 23.13 9.30 -13.66
N GLU A 27 22.20 9.59 -12.74
CA GLU A 27 22.53 10.15 -11.42
C GLU A 27 22.09 9.14 -10.36
N ARG A 28 22.88 8.08 -10.21
CA ARG A 28 22.89 7.25 -9.01
C ARG A 28 24.32 6.81 -8.74
N HIS A 29 24.71 6.96 -7.48
CA HIS A 29 25.91 6.45 -6.82
C HIS A 29 27.20 7.24 -7.01
N LEU A 30 27.38 8.26 -6.15
CA LEU A 30 28.57 8.39 -5.30
C LEU A 30 28.18 9.11 -3.99
N ILE A 31 27.42 8.43 -3.12
CA ILE A 31 27.48 8.72 -1.67
C ILE A 31 28.21 7.51 -1.08
N SER A 32 29.52 7.67 -0.98
CA SER A 32 30.40 6.69 -0.37
C SER A 32 30.04 6.53 1.11
N ARG A 33 29.91 5.26 1.51
CA ARG A 33 30.07 4.79 2.88
C ARG A 33 31.29 5.44 3.51
N ASP A 34 31.07 6.18 4.60
CA ASP A 34 32.03 6.21 5.68
C ASP A 34 31.30 6.21 7.03
N LYS A 35 31.78 5.31 7.88
CA LYS A 35 31.61 5.19 9.34
C LYS A 35 30.31 4.63 9.92
N ASP A 36 30.29 3.30 9.92
CA ASP A 36 29.98 2.56 11.14
C ASP A 36 30.75 3.11 12.36
N LYS A 37 30.09 3.02 13.53
CA LYS A 37 30.57 3.31 14.90
C LYS A 37 30.43 4.75 15.39
N ASP A 38 29.22 5.12 15.83
CA ASP A 38 28.95 5.46 17.24
C ASP A 38 27.52 6.00 17.41
N TRP A 39 26.56 5.09 17.53
CA TRP A 39 25.18 5.43 17.96
C TRP A 39 25.08 5.69 19.48
N ASN A 40 26.17 5.49 20.24
CA ASN A 40 26.18 5.56 21.70
C ASN A 40 26.86 6.81 22.31
N ILE A 41 27.14 7.86 21.52
CA ILE A 41 27.80 9.07 22.02
C ILE A 41 27.05 10.33 21.54
N GLY A 42 25.84 10.52 22.03
CA GLY A 42 25.04 11.72 21.71
C GLY A 42 23.96 12.10 22.73
N TRP A 43 23.51 11.13 23.53
CA TRP A 43 22.44 11.35 24.52
C TRP A 43 22.95 11.38 25.97
N LYS A 44 24.24 11.06 26.21
CA LYS A 44 24.84 11.03 27.57
C LYS A 44 25.30 12.40 28.10
N SER A 45 25.27 13.46 27.31
CA SER A 45 25.77 14.79 27.71
C SER A 45 24.68 15.81 28.09
N LEU A 46 23.38 15.48 27.97
CA LEU A 46 22.28 16.37 28.37
C LEU A 46 21.74 16.10 29.79
N GLN A 47 22.58 15.57 30.70
CA GLN A 47 22.23 15.41 32.12
C GLN A 47 23.12 16.21 33.09
N LYS A 48 23.49 17.44 32.72
CA LYS A 48 24.09 18.40 33.68
C LYS A 48 23.53 19.80 33.46
N THR A 49 22.40 20.08 34.10
CA THR A 49 22.26 21.02 35.23
C THR A 49 20.76 21.12 35.56
N LYS A 50 20.28 20.42 36.60
CA LYS A 50 19.03 20.80 37.26
C LYS A 50 19.27 22.15 37.95
N LYS A 51 19.19 23.26 37.20
CA LYS A 51 18.89 24.56 37.81
C LYS A 51 17.47 24.45 38.33
N LYS A 52 17.32 24.51 39.65
CA LYS A 52 16.04 24.64 40.34
C LYS A 52 15.35 25.89 39.78
N LYS A 53 14.40 25.73 38.85
CA LYS A 53 13.59 26.84 38.34
C LYS A 53 12.77 27.36 39.52
N LEU A 54 12.93 28.64 39.84
CA LEU A 54 11.96 29.33 40.68
C LEU A 54 10.60 29.26 39.96
N SER A 55 9.54 28.89 40.68
CA SER A 55 8.18 28.97 40.17
C SER A 55 7.87 30.44 39.88
N ILE A 56 7.59 30.76 38.62
CA ILE A 56 7.13 32.10 38.19
C ILE A 56 5.64 32.30 38.53
N TYR A 57 4.92 31.23 38.85
CA TYR A 57 3.54 31.30 39.27
C TYR A 57 3.49 31.28 40.79
N SER A 58 2.96 32.37 41.36
CA SER A 58 2.38 32.34 42.70
C SER A 58 1.15 31.43 42.65
N GLU A 59 1.00 30.55 43.63
CA GLU A 59 -0.22 29.77 43.87
C GLU A 59 -1.38 30.76 44.03
N ALA A 60 -2.08 31.05 42.94
CA ALA A 60 -3.32 31.79 42.99
C ALA A 60 -4.37 30.79 43.49
N GLU A 61 -4.97 31.14 44.62
CA GLU A 61 -5.97 30.37 45.35
C GLU A 61 -6.96 29.67 44.41
N ASP A 62 -7.09 28.34 44.59
CA ASP A 62 -8.08 27.49 43.93
C ASP A 62 -9.50 27.92 44.36
N VAL A 63 -10.03 28.95 43.72
CA VAL A 63 -11.48 29.07 43.56
C VAL A 63 -11.83 28.28 42.31
N PRO A 64 -12.64 27.20 42.38
CA PRO A 64 -13.10 26.49 41.19
C PRO A 64 -14.09 27.38 40.44
N VAL A 65 -13.59 28.42 39.77
CA VAL A 65 -14.35 29.12 38.75
C VAL A 65 -14.41 28.16 37.58
N SER A 66 -15.53 27.45 37.49
CA SER A 66 -15.96 26.79 36.26
C SER A 66 -16.09 27.88 35.21
N VAL A 67 -14.99 28.16 34.50
CA VAL A 67 -15.01 29.08 33.36
C VAL A 67 -15.85 28.36 32.31
N GLU A 68 -17.12 28.75 32.21
CA GLU A 68 -17.95 28.38 31.08
C GLU A 68 -17.35 29.05 29.85
N VAL A 69 -16.39 28.37 29.22
CA VAL A 69 -15.78 28.78 27.96
C VAL A 69 -16.90 28.71 26.94
N THR A 70 -17.58 29.85 26.71
CA THR A 70 -18.65 29.94 25.71
C THR A 70 -18.03 29.58 24.36
N PRO A 71 -18.44 28.44 23.77
CA PRO A 71 -17.74 27.93 22.60
C PRO A 71 -18.00 28.87 21.44
N LEU A 72 -16.92 29.35 20.82
CA LEU A 72 -17.02 30.16 19.61
C LEU A 72 -17.66 29.31 18.49
N VAL A 73 -18.44 29.95 17.63
CA VAL A 73 -19.11 29.28 16.48
C VAL A 73 -18.13 28.45 15.63
N LEU A 74 -16.87 28.86 15.52
CA LEU A 74 -15.82 28.12 14.82
C LEU A 74 -15.40 26.82 15.53
N GLN A 75 -15.26 26.86 16.86
CA GLN A 75 -14.88 25.69 17.65
C GLN A 75 -15.93 24.59 17.52
N LEU A 76 -17.21 24.96 17.54
CA LEU A 76 -18.32 24.03 17.29
C LEU A 76 -18.27 23.38 15.90
N ARG A 77 -17.79 24.08 14.87
CA ARG A 77 -17.66 23.53 13.52
C ARG A 77 -16.54 22.49 13.41
N ILE A 78 -15.38 22.79 14.01
CA ILE A 78 -14.24 21.86 14.03
C ILE A 78 -14.59 20.60 14.84
N GLU A 79 -15.29 20.76 15.95
CA GLU A 79 -15.76 19.64 16.77
C GLU A 79 -16.73 18.76 15.99
N LYS A 80 -17.71 19.35 15.29
CA LYS A 80 -18.65 18.60 14.42
C LYS A 80 -17.93 17.87 13.30
N SER A 81 -16.96 18.51 12.62
CA SER A 81 -16.21 17.86 11.54
C SER A 81 -15.39 16.67 12.06
N ARG A 82 -14.73 16.84 13.22
CA ARG A 82 -13.95 15.75 13.84
C ARG A 82 -14.85 14.59 14.24
N LYS A 83 -15.96 14.87 14.93
CA LYS A 83 -16.95 13.86 15.32
C LYS A 83 -17.54 13.13 14.09
N TRP A 84 -17.74 13.82 12.97
CA TRP A 84 -18.21 13.20 11.74
C TRP A 84 -17.15 12.29 11.10
N LEU A 85 -15.88 12.74 11.02
CA LEU A 85 -14.77 11.89 10.56
C LEU A 85 -14.62 10.64 11.43
N GLU A 86 -14.61 10.80 12.77
CA GLU A 86 -14.47 9.69 13.71
C GLU A 86 -15.62 8.67 13.56
N LYS A 87 -16.86 9.14 13.39
CA LYS A 87 -18.02 8.27 13.13
C LYS A 87 -17.88 7.52 11.80
N THR A 88 -17.47 8.21 10.74
CA THR A 88 -17.29 7.59 9.41
C THR A 88 -16.20 6.54 9.44
N VAL A 89 -15.03 6.86 10.00
CA VAL A 89 -13.92 5.90 10.14
C VAL A 89 -14.37 4.69 10.95
N LYS A 90 -15.06 4.90 12.09
CA LYS A 90 -15.57 3.81 12.91
C LYS A 90 -16.57 2.92 12.17
N SER A 91 -17.45 3.50 11.35
CA SER A 91 -18.41 2.74 10.55
C SER A 91 -17.74 1.92 9.45
N ILE A 92 -16.63 2.41 8.88
CA ILE A 92 -15.84 1.69 7.88
C ILE A 92 -15.11 0.52 8.54
N SER A 93 -14.45 0.76 9.68
CA SER A 93 -13.77 -0.28 10.45
C SER A 93 -14.72 -1.41 10.82
N ALA A 94 -15.92 -1.10 11.33
CA ALA A 94 -16.91 -2.10 11.70
C ALA A 94 -17.33 -2.99 10.51
N LYS A 95 -17.46 -2.42 9.31
CA LYS A 95 -17.78 -3.19 8.09
C LYS A 95 -16.62 -4.08 7.64
N ILE A 96 -15.39 -3.62 7.82
CA ILE A 96 -14.18 -4.40 7.52
C ILE A 96 -14.09 -5.58 8.48
N GLU A 97 -14.26 -5.34 9.78
CA GLU A 97 -14.27 -6.38 10.81
C GLU A 97 -15.34 -7.44 10.51
N GLU A 98 -16.58 -7.04 10.21
CA GLU A 98 -17.65 -7.98 9.85
C GLU A 98 -17.32 -8.79 8.58
N ALA A 99 -16.69 -8.17 7.58
CA ALA A 99 -16.27 -8.85 6.37
C ALA A 99 -15.13 -9.83 6.63
N VAL A 100 -14.17 -9.46 7.48
CA VAL A 100 -13.04 -10.30 7.89
C VAL A 100 -13.54 -11.50 8.70
N ASP A 101 -14.44 -11.30 9.66
CA ASP A 101 -15.02 -12.40 10.44
C ASP A 101 -15.76 -13.42 9.55
N LYS A 102 -16.49 -12.93 8.54
CA LYS A 102 -17.11 -13.80 7.52
C LYS A 102 -16.06 -14.56 6.70
N TRP A 103 -14.94 -13.91 6.38
CA TRP A 103 -13.82 -14.51 5.64
C TRP A 103 -13.10 -15.59 6.45
N ILE A 104 -12.81 -15.33 7.72
CA ILE A 104 -12.20 -16.30 8.63
C ILE A 104 -13.12 -17.53 8.80
N GLY A 105 -14.44 -17.31 8.87
CA GLY A 105 -15.41 -18.40 8.88
C GLY A 105 -15.43 -19.26 7.59
N ILE A 106 -14.99 -18.68 6.47
CA ILE A 106 -14.82 -19.37 5.19
C ILE A 106 -13.46 -20.09 5.14
N GLU A 107 -12.39 -19.50 5.66
CA GLU A 107 -11.06 -20.13 5.75
C GLU A 107 -11.11 -21.46 6.48
N ASN A 108 -11.79 -21.54 7.62
CA ASN A 108 -11.96 -22.80 8.37
C ASN A 108 -12.69 -23.90 7.57
N ARG A 109 -13.49 -23.53 6.55
CA ARG A 109 -14.14 -24.50 5.64
C ARG A 109 -13.23 -24.88 4.48
N ILE A 110 -12.38 -23.96 4.03
CA ILE A 110 -11.39 -24.21 2.99
C ILE A 110 -10.25 -25.06 3.54
N GLU A 111 -9.83 -24.87 4.79
CA GLU A 111 -8.74 -25.65 5.41
C GLU A 111 -9.08 -27.14 5.45
N ARG A 112 -10.32 -27.49 5.84
CA ARG A 112 -10.81 -28.88 5.81
C ARG A 112 -10.84 -29.48 4.39
N VAL A 113 -11.09 -28.66 3.38
CA VAL A 113 -11.12 -29.08 1.97
C VAL A 113 -9.73 -29.09 1.35
N ALA A 114 -8.83 -28.21 1.78
CA ALA A 114 -7.43 -28.15 1.34
C ALA A 114 -6.63 -29.33 1.88
N GLU A 115 -6.89 -29.73 3.13
CA GLU A 115 -6.31 -30.93 3.73
C GLU A 115 -6.82 -32.21 3.04
N GLU A 116 -8.09 -32.21 2.59
CA GLU A 116 -8.70 -33.31 1.83
C GLU A 116 -8.21 -33.36 0.35
N ILE A 117 -7.80 -32.23 -0.23
CA ILE A 117 -7.29 -32.11 -1.62
C ILE A 117 -5.75 -32.23 -1.69
N ALA A 118 -5.06 -32.40 -0.56
CA ALA A 118 -3.62 -32.50 -0.49
C ALA A 118 -2.96 -33.68 -1.26
N PRO A 119 -3.67 -34.65 -1.86
CA PRO A 119 -3.12 -35.42 -2.97
C PRO A 119 -3.77 -34.99 -4.28
N SER A 120 -3.04 -34.20 -5.09
CA SER A 120 -2.79 -34.46 -6.53
C SER A 120 -2.71 -33.18 -7.39
N LYS A 121 -1.47 -32.85 -7.77
CA LYS A 121 -1.06 -32.45 -9.14
C LYS A 121 -1.37 -31.06 -9.72
N GLU A 122 -1.83 -30.07 -8.96
CA GLU A 122 -1.75 -28.67 -9.40
C GLU A 122 -1.10 -27.81 -8.31
N GLU A 123 0.02 -27.14 -8.64
CA GLU A 123 0.69 -26.21 -7.73
C GLU A 123 -0.12 -24.92 -7.58
N ILE A 124 -1.13 -24.98 -6.72
CA ILE A 124 -2.04 -23.87 -6.42
C ILE A 124 -1.28 -22.62 -5.95
N LEU A 125 -0.16 -22.84 -5.26
CA LEU A 125 0.74 -21.80 -4.76
C LEU A 125 1.49 -21.06 -5.87
N SER A 126 1.98 -21.75 -6.91
CA SER A 126 2.66 -21.08 -8.02
C SER A 126 1.66 -20.42 -8.97
N GLY A 127 0.54 -21.09 -9.28
CA GLY A 127 -0.56 -20.53 -10.08
C GLY A 127 -1.12 -19.22 -9.52
N GLY A 128 -1.35 -19.15 -8.21
CA GLY A 128 -1.90 -17.95 -7.55
C GLY A 128 -0.96 -16.75 -7.63
N MET A 129 0.33 -16.97 -7.47
CA MET A 129 1.35 -15.91 -7.58
C MET A 129 1.39 -15.33 -9.01
N TYR A 130 1.28 -16.16 -10.04
CA TYR A 130 1.26 -15.67 -11.42
C TYR A 130 0.05 -14.79 -11.73
N VAL A 131 -1.12 -15.12 -11.19
CA VAL A 131 -2.33 -14.30 -11.35
C VAL A 131 -2.16 -12.92 -10.71
N MET A 132 -1.58 -12.87 -9.50
CA MET A 132 -1.28 -11.60 -8.84
C MET A 132 -0.28 -10.75 -9.64
N VAL A 133 0.80 -11.36 -10.13
CA VAL A 133 1.82 -10.68 -10.95
C VAL A 133 1.22 -10.16 -12.26
N ALA A 134 0.35 -10.94 -12.92
CA ALA A 134 -0.35 -10.51 -14.13
C ALA A 134 -1.30 -9.33 -13.89
N GLY A 135 -1.98 -9.30 -12.73
CA GLY A 135 -2.77 -8.16 -12.30
C GLY A 135 -1.91 -6.91 -12.10
N MET A 136 -0.77 -7.04 -11.40
CA MET A 136 0.20 -5.95 -11.20
C MET A 136 0.79 -5.44 -12.52
N ALA A 137 1.11 -6.34 -13.45
CA ALA A 137 1.55 -5.97 -14.80
C ALA A 137 0.46 -5.17 -15.54
N GLY A 138 -0.81 -5.56 -15.39
CA GLY A 138 -1.96 -4.81 -15.91
C GLY A 138 -2.07 -3.38 -15.37
N LEU A 139 -1.73 -3.14 -14.10
CA LEU A 139 -1.68 -1.78 -13.54
C LEU A 139 -0.58 -0.94 -14.20
N ILE A 140 0.60 -1.52 -14.42
CA ILE A 140 1.73 -0.82 -15.03
C ILE A 140 1.39 -0.41 -16.47
N LEU A 141 0.76 -1.32 -17.24
CA LEU A 141 0.40 -1.07 -18.63
C LEU A 141 -0.64 0.05 -18.81
N THR A 142 -1.47 0.31 -17.80
CA THR A 142 -2.49 1.36 -17.85
C THR A 142 -2.01 2.74 -17.40
N ARG A 143 -0.73 2.87 -17.02
CA ARG A 143 -0.15 4.12 -16.52
C ARG A 143 -0.38 5.34 -17.44
N LYS A 144 -0.46 5.14 -18.75
CA LYS A 144 -0.67 6.21 -19.75
C LYS A 144 -2.09 6.27 -20.34
N ARG A 145 -3.05 5.47 -19.86
CA ARG A 145 -4.42 5.41 -20.42
C ARG A 145 -5.48 5.96 -19.43
N ALA A 146 -6.65 6.32 -19.96
CA ALA A 146 -7.74 6.99 -19.26
C ALA A 146 -8.29 6.21 -18.04
N PHE A 147 -8.98 6.94 -17.15
CA PHE A 147 -9.45 6.52 -15.82
C PHE A 147 -10.25 5.19 -15.73
N PRO A 148 -11.15 4.80 -16.67
CA PRO A 148 -11.86 3.53 -16.55
C PRO A 148 -11.00 2.31 -16.87
N ILE A 149 -10.10 2.46 -17.86
CA ILE A 149 -9.22 1.37 -18.32
C ILE A 149 -8.24 0.95 -17.20
N ARG A 150 -7.89 1.88 -16.31
CA ARG A 150 -6.99 1.63 -15.17
C ARG A 150 -7.53 0.61 -14.17
N PHE A 151 -8.84 0.52 -14.02
CA PHE A 151 -9.49 -0.48 -13.16
C PHE A 151 -9.86 -1.74 -13.94
N ALA A 152 -10.31 -1.61 -15.18
CA ALA A 152 -10.71 -2.75 -16.00
C ALA A 152 -9.51 -3.66 -16.35
N THR A 153 -8.36 -3.07 -16.69
CA THR A 153 -7.20 -3.85 -17.18
C THR A 153 -6.67 -4.85 -16.15
N PRO A 154 -6.35 -4.49 -14.89
CA PRO A 154 -5.95 -5.46 -13.88
C PRO A 154 -6.93 -6.61 -13.72
N VAL A 155 -8.22 -6.30 -13.73
CA VAL A 155 -9.28 -7.29 -13.54
C VAL A 155 -9.27 -8.27 -14.72
N ILE A 156 -9.20 -7.74 -15.95
CA ILE A 156 -9.15 -8.56 -17.16
C ILE A 156 -7.86 -9.39 -17.22
N THR A 157 -6.69 -8.81 -16.96
CA THR A 157 -5.41 -9.53 -17.02
C THR A 157 -5.31 -10.59 -15.92
N SER A 158 -5.79 -10.29 -14.72
CA SER A 158 -5.87 -11.26 -13.62
C SER A 158 -6.84 -12.39 -13.95
N PHE A 159 -8.00 -12.09 -14.54
CA PHE A 159 -8.97 -13.12 -14.92
C PHE A 159 -8.43 -14.00 -16.04
N ALA A 160 -7.81 -13.40 -17.07
CA ALA A 160 -7.15 -14.12 -18.15
C ALA A 160 -6.05 -15.05 -17.62
N ALA A 161 -5.18 -14.55 -16.72
CA ALA A 161 -4.17 -15.37 -16.08
C ALA A 161 -4.79 -16.55 -15.30
N SER A 162 -5.87 -16.32 -14.57
CA SER A 162 -6.56 -17.39 -13.83
C SER A 162 -7.06 -18.50 -14.75
N THR A 163 -7.66 -18.15 -15.89
CA THR A 163 -8.10 -19.15 -16.89
C THR A 163 -6.94 -19.94 -17.50
N TYR A 164 -5.76 -19.33 -17.59
CA TYR A 164 -4.56 -19.93 -18.17
C TYR A 164 -3.83 -20.86 -17.19
N PHE A 165 -3.62 -20.40 -15.95
CA PHE A 165 -2.89 -21.17 -14.94
C PHE A 165 -3.74 -22.21 -14.21
N PHE A 166 -5.08 -22.07 -14.21
CA PHE A 166 -6.00 -23.02 -13.56
C PHE A 166 -7.00 -23.67 -14.54
N PRO A 167 -6.53 -24.44 -15.54
CA PRO A 167 -7.39 -25.01 -16.57
C PRO A 167 -8.32 -26.10 -16.02
N GLN A 168 -7.89 -26.91 -15.04
CA GLN A 168 -8.73 -27.97 -14.46
C GLN A 168 -9.81 -27.39 -13.55
N THR A 169 -9.49 -26.38 -12.73
CA THR A 169 -10.48 -25.65 -11.92
C THR A 169 -11.58 -25.05 -12.79
N HIS A 170 -11.23 -24.41 -13.91
CA HIS A 170 -12.20 -23.85 -14.85
C HIS A 170 -13.06 -24.92 -15.52
N LYS A 171 -12.50 -26.10 -15.85
CA LYS A 171 -13.28 -27.23 -16.38
C LYS A 171 -14.25 -27.77 -15.34
N ASN A 172 -13.83 -27.91 -14.09
CA ASN A 172 -14.68 -28.43 -13.02
C ASN A 172 -15.82 -27.47 -12.68
N ILE A 173 -15.53 -26.17 -12.53
CA ILE A 173 -16.55 -25.13 -12.31
C ILE A 173 -17.55 -25.11 -13.47
N ARG A 174 -17.08 -25.17 -14.72
CA ARG A 174 -17.96 -25.20 -15.90
C ARG A 174 -18.87 -26.43 -15.90
N ASN A 175 -18.33 -27.60 -15.58
CA ASN A 175 -19.11 -28.84 -15.50
C ASN A 175 -20.14 -28.79 -14.37
N MET A 176 -19.77 -28.23 -13.21
CA MET A 176 -20.67 -28.05 -12.07
C MET A 176 -21.81 -27.08 -12.40
N VAL A 177 -21.48 -25.93 -12.98
CA VAL A 177 -22.47 -24.94 -13.43
C VAL A 177 -23.38 -25.54 -14.50
N TRP A 178 -22.83 -26.29 -15.46
CA TRP A 178 -23.60 -26.96 -16.50
C TRP A 178 -24.59 -27.97 -15.92
N ARG A 179 -24.15 -28.80 -14.95
CA ARG A 179 -25.03 -29.74 -14.23
C ARG A 179 -26.14 -29.03 -13.47
N TYR A 180 -25.83 -27.90 -12.83
CA TYR A 180 -26.81 -27.09 -12.11
C TYR A 180 -27.88 -26.50 -13.04
N TYR A 181 -27.47 -25.97 -14.20
CA TYR A 181 -28.42 -25.49 -15.21
C TYR A 181 -29.32 -26.61 -15.74
N GLN A 182 -28.76 -27.81 -15.99
CA GLN A 182 -29.55 -28.96 -16.47
C GLN A 182 -30.61 -29.41 -15.47
N THR A 183 -30.30 -29.47 -14.18
CA THR A 183 -31.28 -29.90 -13.15
C THR A 183 -32.36 -28.85 -12.90
N ARG A 184 -32.04 -27.55 -13.00
CA ARG A 184 -33.00 -26.48 -12.71
C ARG A 184 -33.99 -26.22 -13.85
N PHE A 185 -33.58 -26.40 -15.11
CA PHE A 185 -34.40 -26.07 -16.28
C PHE A 185 -35.10 -27.26 -16.94
N LYS A 186 -34.71 -28.50 -16.61
CA LYS A 186 -35.31 -29.73 -17.15
C LYS A 186 -36.38 -30.37 -16.25
N SER A 187 -36.77 -29.70 -15.16
CA SER A 187 -37.97 -30.00 -14.35
C SER A 187 -39.09 -29.03 -14.69
#